data_AF-A0A7M3E3H7-F1
#
_entry.id   AF-A0A7M3E3H7-F1
#
_cell.length_a   1.000
_cell.length_b   1.000
_cell.length_c   1.000
_cell.angle_alpha   90.00
_cell.angle_beta   90.00
_cell.angle_gamma   90.00
#
_symmetry.space_group_name_H-M   'P 1'
#
loop_
_entity.id
_entity.type
_entity.pdbx_description
1 polymer ?
#
loop_
_entity_poly.entity_id
_entity_poly.type
_entity_poly.pdbx_seq_one_letter_code
_entity_poly.pdbx_strand_id
1 'polypeptide(L)'
;DILAELSRSTPAASAAPAEPRASQVEVSAEEREERLAGVLAEILDDPTSAFRTDSVLYQDFLVRLRMRRVPGPPIALPDFRRRVAISRSGVDATTAATVAWATALSLSSGVTDDLQGVFLMLAKAAVCGEPCPSDARIARAYGTHSARRARRLLGYFEEQGIIVVHADFSGKRIVAIPDMDCQTAPGDANAPDTGDQPLAAE
;
A
#
# COMPACT_ATOMS: atom_id res chain seq x y z
N ASP A 1 2.11 -65.79 -39.39
CA ASP A 1 2.04 -64.42 -39.93
C ASP A 1 0.60 -63.94 -39.84
N ILE A 2 0.21 -63.53 -38.63
CA ILE A 2 -1.18 -63.16 -38.24
C ILE A 2 -1.19 -61.76 -37.57
N LEU A 3 -0.02 -61.12 -37.47
CA LEU A 3 0.16 -59.80 -36.85
C LEU A 3 0.06 -58.63 -37.85
N ALA A 4 -0.15 -58.91 -39.14
CA ALA A 4 -0.20 -57.88 -40.19
C ALA A 4 -1.62 -57.51 -40.66
N GLU A 5 -2.67 -58.16 -40.14
CA GLU A 5 -4.00 -58.09 -40.76
C GLU A 5 -5.16 -57.66 -39.84
N LEU A 6 -4.87 -57.02 -38.71
CA LEU A 6 -5.92 -56.46 -37.85
C LEU A 6 -5.93 -54.93 -37.89
N SER A 7 -6.98 -54.42 -38.52
CA SER A 7 -7.65 -53.15 -38.23
C SER A 7 -7.03 -51.85 -38.77
N ARG A 8 -7.21 -51.68 -40.07
CA ARG A 8 -7.77 -50.43 -40.61
C ARG A 8 -9.05 -50.07 -39.84
N SER A 9 -9.08 -48.88 -39.22
CA SER A 9 -10.23 -47.97 -39.07
C SER A 9 -10.06 -47.12 -37.80
N THR A 10 -9.34 -46.01 -37.90
CA THR A 10 -9.50 -44.91 -36.94
C THR A 10 -10.52 -43.94 -37.51
N PRO A 11 -11.64 -43.65 -36.83
CA PRO A 11 -12.64 -42.72 -37.33
C PRO A 11 -12.02 -41.33 -37.47
N ALA A 12 -12.43 -40.61 -38.52
CA ALA A 12 -12.18 -39.18 -38.62
C ALA A 12 -12.70 -38.51 -37.35
N ALA A 13 -11.78 -37.98 -36.52
CA ALA A 13 -12.13 -37.12 -35.42
C ALA A 13 -12.79 -35.87 -36.02
N SER A 14 -14.11 -35.79 -35.85
CA SER A 14 -14.92 -34.61 -36.13
C SER A 14 -14.23 -33.40 -35.51
N ALA A 15 -13.83 -32.44 -36.35
CA ALA A 15 -13.39 -31.14 -35.89
C ALA A 15 -14.56 -30.50 -35.14
N ALA A 16 -14.50 -30.51 -33.81
CA ALA A 16 -15.42 -29.74 -32.99
C ALA A 16 -15.38 -28.28 -33.48
N PRO A 17 -16.52 -27.61 -33.70
CA PRO A 17 -16.52 -26.19 -33.98
C PRO A 17 -15.79 -25.48 -32.85
N ALA A 18 -14.71 -24.76 -33.19
CA ALA A 18 -14.10 -23.83 -32.27
C ALA A 18 -15.19 -22.83 -31.87
N GLU A 19 -15.68 -22.95 -30.63
CA GLU A 19 -16.53 -21.91 -30.07
C GLU A 19 -15.81 -20.58 -30.27
N PRO A 20 -16.48 -19.56 -30.84
CA PRO A 20 -15.85 -18.26 -30.99
C PRO A 20 -15.44 -17.84 -29.57
N ARG A 21 -14.13 -17.70 -29.35
CA ARG A 21 -13.60 -17.07 -28.13
C ARG A 21 -14.42 -15.82 -27.93
N ALA A 22 -15.32 -15.85 -26.94
CA ALA A 22 -16.11 -14.70 -26.56
C ALA A 22 -15.11 -13.56 -26.45
N SER A 23 -15.27 -12.56 -27.31
CA SER A 23 -14.46 -11.35 -27.33
C SER A 23 -14.32 -10.89 -25.90
N GLN A 24 -13.13 -11.09 -25.32
CA GLN A 24 -12.82 -10.51 -24.03
C GLN A 24 -13.04 -9.03 -24.25
N VAL A 25 -14.01 -8.45 -23.55
CA VAL A 25 -14.24 -7.00 -23.59
C VAL A 25 -12.87 -6.38 -23.31
N GLU A 26 -12.33 -5.66 -24.29
CA GLU A 26 -11.07 -4.94 -24.17
C GLU A 26 -11.34 -3.74 -23.24
N VAL A 27 -11.35 -4.02 -21.94
CA VAL A 27 -11.38 -3.00 -20.89
C VAL A 27 -10.13 -2.14 -21.08
N SER A 28 -10.30 -0.81 -21.14
CA SER A 28 -9.17 0.10 -21.29
C SER A 28 -8.23 -0.02 -20.08
N ALA A 29 -6.96 0.35 -20.25
CA ALA A 29 -6.01 0.36 -19.15
C ALA A 29 -6.48 1.27 -17.99
N GLU A 30 -7.12 2.39 -18.32
CA GLU A 30 -7.70 3.33 -17.37
C GLU A 30 -8.88 2.71 -16.60
N GLU A 31 -9.83 2.08 -17.29
CA GLU A 31 -10.98 1.43 -16.65
C GLU A 31 -10.53 0.26 -15.75
N ARG A 32 -9.49 -0.46 -16.15
CA ARG A 32 -8.88 -1.49 -15.30
C ARG A 32 -8.28 -0.87 -14.04
N GLU A 33 -7.54 0.22 -14.17
CA GLU A 33 -6.93 0.92 -13.05
C GLU A 33 -7.97 1.44 -12.06
N GLU A 34 -9.07 2.01 -12.54
CA GLU A 34 -10.22 2.43 -11.72
C GLU A 34 -10.82 1.25 -10.94
N ARG A 35 -10.99 0.10 -11.58
CA ARG A 35 -11.49 -1.12 -10.91
C ARG A 35 -10.51 -1.63 -9.84
N LEU A 36 -9.20 -1.58 -10.09
CA LEU A 36 -8.18 -1.93 -9.09
C LEU A 36 -8.23 -0.98 -7.90
N ALA A 37 -8.27 0.33 -8.15
CA ALA A 37 -8.35 1.36 -7.12
C ALA A 37 -9.62 1.21 -6.27
N GLY A 38 -10.77 0.95 -6.89
CA GLY A 38 -12.03 0.74 -6.19
C GLY A 38 -12.03 -0.49 -5.27
N VAL A 39 -11.40 -1.60 -5.68
CA VAL A 39 -11.26 -2.78 -4.81
C VAL A 39 -10.31 -2.51 -3.65
N LEU A 40 -9.22 -1.78 -3.90
CA LEU A 40 -8.29 -1.38 -2.84
C LEU A 40 -8.96 -0.48 -1.81
N ALA A 41 -9.69 0.54 -2.26
CA ALA A 41 -10.41 1.47 -1.38
C ALA A 41 -11.39 0.72 -0.47
N GLU A 42 -12.20 -0.19 -1.03
CA GLU A 42 -13.15 -1.00 -0.25
C GLU A 42 -12.48 -1.88 0.81
N ILE A 43 -11.27 -2.37 0.56
CA ILE A 43 -10.51 -3.15 1.54
C ILE A 43 -9.99 -2.24 2.67
N LEU A 44 -9.57 -1.02 2.33
CA LEU A 44 -8.99 -0.08 3.29
C LEU A 44 -10.06 0.65 4.11
N ASP A 45 -11.27 0.81 3.58
CA ASP A 45 -12.44 1.35 4.29
C ASP A 45 -12.94 0.42 5.41
N ASP A 46 -12.59 -0.87 5.38
CA ASP A 46 -12.83 -1.78 6.51
C ASP A 46 -11.98 -1.35 7.72
N PRO A 47 -12.58 -0.98 8.87
CA PRO A 47 -11.85 -0.55 10.06
C PRO A 47 -10.88 -1.60 10.60
N THR A 48 -11.14 -2.89 10.33
CA THR A 48 -10.25 -3.98 10.74
C THR A 48 -8.99 -4.07 9.87
N SER A 49 -8.98 -3.43 8.71
CA SER A 49 -7.86 -3.45 7.76
C SER A 49 -6.56 -2.92 8.37
N ALA A 50 -6.64 -1.94 9.28
CA ALA A 50 -5.50 -1.28 9.90
C ALA A 50 -4.56 -2.26 10.65
N PHE A 51 -5.08 -3.38 11.14
CA PHE A 51 -4.32 -4.38 11.90
C PHE A 51 -4.05 -5.67 11.12
N ARG A 52 -4.51 -5.75 9.86
CA ARG A 52 -4.24 -6.89 8.98
C ARG A 52 -2.89 -6.71 8.31
N THR A 53 -2.13 -7.80 8.20
CA THR A 53 -0.85 -7.80 7.48
C THR A 53 -1.06 -7.60 5.98
N ASP A 54 -0.06 -7.04 5.30
CA ASP A 54 -0.10 -6.85 3.84
C ASP A 54 -0.40 -8.13 3.08
N SER A 55 0.14 -9.27 3.54
CA SER A 55 -0.13 -10.58 2.93
C SER A 55 -1.61 -10.95 3.00
N VAL A 56 -2.27 -10.68 4.14
CA VAL A 56 -3.70 -10.95 4.33
C VAL A 56 -4.55 -9.99 3.49
N LEU A 57 -4.18 -8.72 3.40
CA LEU A 57 -4.87 -7.74 2.55
C LEU A 57 -4.70 -8.06 1.07
N TYR A 58 -3.51 -8.53 0.66
CA TYR A 58 -3.23 -8.92 -0.71
C TYR A 58 -4.06 -10.14 -1.14
N GLN A 59 -4.20 -11.15 -0.28
CA GLN A 59 -5.05 -12.30 -0.60
C GLN A 59 -6.53 -11.90 -0.76
N ASP A 60 -7.05 -11.04 0.13
CA ASP A 60 -8.40 -10.49 0.01
C ASP A 60 -8.59 -9.71 -1.29
N PHE A 61 -7.62 -8.85 -1.63
CA PHE A 61 -7.57 -8.12 -2.88
C PHE A 61 -7.65 -9.05 -4.10
N LEU A 62 -6.81 -10.08 -4.16
CA LEU A 62 -6.82 -11.06 -5.25
C LEU A 62 -8.15 -11.82 -5.36
N VAL A 63 -8.78 -12.17 -4.22
CA VAL A 63 -10.10 -12.81 -4.19
C VAL A 63 -11.16 -11.87 -4.77
N ARG A 64 -11.20 -10.60 -4.35
CA ARG A 64 -12.17 -9.61 -4.85
C ARG A 64 -11.98 -9.31 -6.34
N LEU A 65 -10.74 -9.20 -6.82
CA LEU A 65 -10.46 -9.06 -8.25
C LEU A 65 -11.03 -10.22 -9.08
N ARG A 66 -10.85 -11.45 -8.58
CA ARG A 66 -11.38 -12.66 -9.24
C ARG A 66 -12.91 -12.67 -9.23
N MET A 67 -13.54 -12.36 -8.10
CA MET A 67 -15.00 -12.29 -7.99
C MET A 67 -15.61 -11.25 -8.93
N ARG A 68 -14.94 -10.10 -9.10
CA ARG A 68 -15.36 -9.02 -10.02
C ARG A 68 -14.93 -9.22 -11.47
N ARG A 69 -14.26 -10.33 -11.78
CA ARG A 69 -13.73 -10.66 -13.12
C ARG A 69 -12.92 -9.51 -13.71
N VAL A 70 -12.10 -8.84 -12.89
CA VAL A 70 -11.20 -7.77 -13.36
C VAL A 70 -10.17 -8.40 -14.30
N PRO A 71 -10.08 -7.96 -15.57
CA PRO A 71 -9.19 -8.59 -16.55
C PRO A 71 -7.71 -8.27 -16.27
N GLY A 72 -6.83 -9.09 -16.85
CA GLY A 72 -5.38 -8.92 -16.77
C GLY A 72 -4.70 -9.69 -15.62
N PRO A 73 -3.36 -9.71 -15.59
CA PRO A 73 -2.60 -10.41 -14.56
C PRO A 73 -2.79 -9.74 -13.19
N PRO A 74 -2.65 -10.50 -12.08
CA PRO A 74 -2.61 -9.90 -10.75
C PRO A 74 -1.41 -8.95 -10.64
N ILE A 75 -1.60 -7.83 -9.94
CA ILE A 75 -0.50 -6.92 -9.59
C ILE A 75 0.49 -7.64 -8.67
N ALA A 76 1.78 -7.32 -8.78
CA ALA A 76 2.78 -7.91 -7.90
C ALA A 76 2.59 -7.42 -6.45
N LEU A 77 3.01 -8.21 -5.47
CA LEU A 77 2.90 -7.84 -4.05
C LEU A 77 3.59 -6.50 -3.71
N PRO A 78 4.80 -6.18 -4.22
CA PRO A 78 5.42 -4.87 -4.01
C PRO A 78 4.55 -3.71 -4.52
N ASP A 79 3.97 -3.83 -5.70
CA ASP A 79 3.08 -2.81 -6.27
C ASP A 79 1.81 -2.62 -5.43
N PHE A 80 1.24 -3.73 -4.94
CA PHE A 80 0.12 -3.69 -4.01
C PHE A 80 0.48 -2.96 -2.71
N ARG A 81 1.61 -3.31 -2.09
CA ARG A 81 2.10 -2.66 -0.86
C ARG A 81 2.31 -1.17 -1.06
N ARG A 82 2.92 -0.78 -2.18
CA ARG A 82 3.11 0.63 -2.54
C ARG A 82 1.77 1.37 -2.64
N ARG A 83 0.77 0.78 -3.30
CA ARG A 83 -0.58 1.38 -3.41
C ARG A 83 -1.27 1.49 -2.04
N VAL A 84 -1.16 0.46 -1.20
CA VAL A 84 -1.66 0.48 0.19
C VAL A 84 -0.98 1.59 0.99
N ALA A 85 0.35 1.71 0.90
CA ALA A 85 1.13 2.72 1.60
C ALA A 85 0.72 4.15 1.20
N ILE A 86 0.55 4.39 -0.11
CA ILE A 86 0.08 5.69 -0.62
C ILE A 86 -1.32 5.99 -0.11
N SER A 87 -2.25 5.05 -0.22
CA SER A 87 -3.63 5.26 0.23
C SER A 87 -3.72 5.50 1.75
N ARG A 88 -2.96 4.75 2.55
CA ARG A 88 -2.91 4.91 4.02
C ARG A 88 -2.20 6.17 4.49
N SER A 89 -1.41 6.83 3.65
CA SER A 89 -0.78 8.10 4.01
C SER A 89 -1.80 9.21 4.28
N GLY A 90 -3.03 9.08 3.74
CA GLY A 90 -4.09 10.08 3.89
C GLY A 90 -3.75 11.42 3.23
N VAL A 91 -2.86 11.41 2.22
CA VAL A 91 -2.51 12.61 1.46
C VAL A 91 -3.73 13.13 0.69
N ASP A 92 -4.03 14.42 0.83
CA ASP A 92 -5.09 15.07 0.05
C ASP A 92 -4.61 15.40 -1.37
N ALA A 93 -5.55 15.71 -2.27
CA ALA A 93 -5.24 15.99 -3.68
C ALA A 93 -4.33 17.22 -3.87
N THR A 94 -4.41 18.21 -2.99
CA THR A 94 -3.57 19.42 -3.04
C THR A 94 -2.13 19.06 -2.70
N THR A 95 -1.93 18.35 -1.60
CA THR A 95 -0.61 17.88 -1.16
C THR A 95 -0.03 16.90 -2.18
N ALA A 96 -0.85 16.00 -2.73
CA ALA A 96 -0.43 15.01 -3.72
C ALA A 96 0.11 15.62 -5.02
N ALA A 97 -0.32 16.83 -5.38
CA ALA A 97 0.14 17.56 -6.56
C ALA A 97 1.47 18.31 -6.35
N THR A 98 2.02 18.32 -5.13
CA THR A 98 3.24 19.07 -4.81
C THR A 98 4.52 18.32 -5.21
N VAL A 99 5.58 19.07 -5.51
CA VAL A 99 6.93 18.53 -5.75
C VAL A 99 7.47 17.82 -4.49
N ALA A 100 7.13 18.33 -3.31
CA ALA A 100 7.52 17.72 -2.04
C ALA A 100 6.93 16.30 -1.91
N TRP A 101 5.65 16.12 -2.23
CA TRP A 101 5.04 14.79 -2.21
C TRP A 101 5.61 13.86 -3.29
N ALA A 102 5.87 14.36 -4.50
CA ALA A 102 6.54 13.59 -5.54
C ALA A 102 7.92 13.10 -5.09
N THR A 103 8.66 13.93 -4.34
CA THR A 103 9.96 13.57 -3.73
C THR A 103 9.78 12.48 -2.67
N ALA A 104 8.78 12.58 -1.80
CA ALA A 104 8.44 11.53 -0.83
C ALA A 104 8.13 10.18 -1.53
N LEU A 105 7.37 10.20 -2.63
CA LEU A 105 7.09 9.00 -3.41
C LEU A 105 8.35 8.41 -4.04
N SER A 106 9.30 9.24 -4.47
CA SER A 106 10.60 8.79 -4.98
C SER A 106 11.42 8.12 -3.87
N LEU A 107 11.62 8.81 -2.75
CA LEU A 107 12.39 8.33 -1.59
C LEU A 107 11.83 7.02 -1.01
N SER A 108 10.50 6.90 -0.95
CA SER A 108 9.86 5.68 -0.45
C SER A 108 10.23 4.43 -1.24
N SER A 109 10.65 4.57 -2.52
CA SER A 109 11.09 3.44 -3.35
C SER A 109 12.41 2.84 -2.89
N GLY A 110 13.23 3.58 -2.13
CA GLY A 110 14.45 3.07 -1.48
C GLY A 110 14.20 2.45 -0.10
N VAL A 111 12.99 2.57 0.43
CA VAL A 111 12.58 2.00 1.72
C VAL A 111 12.03 0.59 1.51
N THR A 112 12.34 -0.33 2.42
CA THR A 112 11.77 -1.68 2.43
C THR A 112 10.24 -1.64 2.30
N ASP A 113 9.66 -2.48 1.43
CA ASP A 113 8.25 -2.41 1.07
C ASP A 113 7.28 -2.39 2.27
N ASP A 114 7.57 -3.16 3.33
CA ASP A 114 6.73 -3.22 4.54
C ASP A 114 6.85 -1.97 5.44
N LEU A 115 7.79 -1.08 5.14
CA LEU A 115 8.07 0.15 5.86
C LEU A 115 7.66 1.42 5.10
N GLN A 116 7.33 1.29 3.80
CA GLN A 116 6.91 2.42 2.96
C GLN A 116 5.71 3.18 3.53
N GLY A 117 4.73 2.47 4.09
CA GLY A 117 3.54 3.09 4.70
C GLY A 117 3.88 3.99 5.89
N VAL A 118 4.83 3.56 6.74
CA VAL A 118 5.28 4.35 7.89
C VAL A 118 6.08 5.56 7.42
N PHE A 119 6.97 5.38 6.45
CA PHE A 119 7.73 6.48 5.87
C PHE A 119 6.82 7.54 5.25
N LEU A 120 5.85 7.14 4.40
CA LEU A 120 4.92 8.07 3.76
C LEU A 120 4.02 8.81 4.76
N MET A 121 3.67 8.18 5.89
CA MET A 121 2.96 8.85 6.98
C MET A 121 3.80 9.97 7.61
N LEU A 122 5.08 9.72 7.89
CA LEU A 122 6.00 10.72 8.43
C LEU A 122 6.25 11.84 7.40
N ALA A 123 6.46 11.48 6.14
CA ALA A 123 6.65 12.44 5.06
C ALA A 123 5.44 13.34 4.85
N LYS A 124 4.22 12.78 4.89
CA LYS A 124 2.99 13.57 4.83
C LYS A 124 2.92 14.57 5.99
N ALA A 125 3.18 14.12 7.22
CA ALA A 125 3.18 15.01 8.38
C ALA A 125 4.23 16.14 8.26
N ALA A 126 5.42 15.83 7.74
CA ALA A 126 6.48 16.82 7.54
C ALA A 126 6.14 17.83 6.43
N VAL A 127 5.59 17.38 5.31
CA VAL A 127 5.16 18.25 4.19
C VAL A 127 4.02 19.18 4.62
N CYS A 128 3.07 18.67 5.41
CA CYS A 128 1.93 19.45 5.88
C CYS A 128 2.21 20.26 7.15
N GLY A 129 3.40 20.15 7.75
CA GLY A 129 3.72 20.80 9.03
C GLY A 129 2.88 20.30 10.20
N GLU A 130 2.39 19.06 10.13
CA GLU A 130 1.56 18.45 11.17
C GLU A 130 2.40 17.95 12.34
N PRO A 131 1.82 17.82 13.56
CA PRO A 131 2.51 17.22 14.69
C PRO A 131 3.06 15.83 14.34
N CYS A 132 4.26 15.52 14.82
CA CYS A 132 4.85 14.20 14.64
C CYS A 132 3.87 13.11 15.11
N PRO A 133 3.57 12.09 14.28
CA PRO A 133 2.74 10.95 14.68
C PRO A 133 3.22 10.30 15.97
N SER A 134 2.30 9.88 16.86
CA SER A 134 2.64 9.18 18.10
C SER A 134 3.12 7.74 17.86
N ASP A 135 3.73 7.12 18.86
CA ASP A 135 4.14 5.72 18.78
C ASP A 135 2.96 4.78 18.53
N ALA A 136 1.79 5.11 19.06
CA ALA A 136 0.57 4.34 18.84
C ALA A 136 0.10 4.43 17.38
N ARG A 137 0.11 5.64 16.80
CA ARG A 137 -0.25 5.86 15.39
C ARG A 137 0.74 5.17 14.44
N ILE A 138 2.04 5.26 14.72
CA ILE A 138 3.09 4.56 13.95
C ILE A 138 2.93 3.04 14.07
N ALA A 139 2.65 2.53 15.27
CA ALA A 139 2.43 1.10 15.49
C ALA A 139 1.25 0.58 14.66
N ARG A 140 0.10 1.29 14.68
CA ARG A 140 -1.07 0.96 13.86
C ARG A 140 -0.73 0.96 12.37
N ALA A 141 -0.01 1.98 11.87
CA ALA A 141 0.41 2.05 10.47
C ALA A 141 1.24 0.85 10.04
N TYR A 142 2.08 0.34 10.95
CA TYR A 142 2.90 -0.85 10.74
C TYR A 142 2.15 -2.17 11.00
N GLY A 143 0.88 -2.14 11.42
CA GLY A 143 0.10 -3.34 11.73
C GLY A 143 0.51 -4.01 13.04
N THR A 144 0.93 -3.24 14.05
CA THR A 144 1.29 -3.73 15.39
C THR A 144 0.67 -2.89 16.49
N HIS A 145 0.47 -3.48 17.68
CA HIS A 145 0.08 -2.73 18.88
C HIS A 145 1.28 -2.31 19.74
N SER A 146 2.52 -2.59 19.30
CA SER A 146 3.71 -2.38 20.12
C SER A 146 4.35 -1.00 19.88
N ALA A 147 4.16 -0.06 20.82
CA ALA A 147 4.86 1.23 20.82
C ALA A 147 6.39 1.09 20.78
N ARG A 148 6.93 0.07 21.47
CA ARG A 148 8.37 -0.25 21.41
C ARG A 148 8.83 -0.66 20.02
N ARG A 149 7.97 -1.32 19.23
CA ARG A 149 8.30 -1.64 17.84
C ARG A 149 8.29 -0.38 16.99
N ALA A 150 7.32 0.52 17.17
CA ALA A 150 7.31 1.83 16.52
C ALA A 150 8.59 2.64 16.77
N ARG A 151 9.06 2.75 18.03
CA ARG A 151 10.32 3.45 18.33
C ARG A 151 11.53 2.84 17.65
N ARG A 152 11.58 1.52 17.53
CA ARG A 152 12.66 0.83 16.80
C ARG A 152 12.62 1.07 15.30
N LEU A 153 11.43 1.26 14.72
CA LEU A 153 11.30 1.64 13.31
C LEU A 153 11.87 3.04 13.07
N LEU A 154 11.61 3.98 13.97
CA LEU A 154 12.20 5.32 13.89
C LEU A 154 13.73 5.27 13.99
N GLY A 155 14.26 4.52 14.96
CA GLY A 155 15.71 4.31 15.08
C GLY A 155 16.33 3.66 13.84
N TYR A 156 15.64 2.67 13.25
CA TYR A 156 16.06 2.08 11.99
C TYR A 156 16.12 3.10 10.84
N PHE A 157 15.09 3.92 10.65
CA PHE A 157 15.12 4.96 9.63
C PHE A 157 16.24 5.99 9.86
N GLU A 158 16.51 6.33 11.12
CA GLU A 158 17.60 7.24 11.49
C GLU A 158 18.98 6.62 11.23
N GLU A 159 19.18 5.35 11.58
CA GLU A 159 20.40 4.60 11.26
C GLU A 159 20.66 4.49 9.74
N GLN A 160 19.59 4.44 8.93
CA GLN A 160 19.69 4.48 7.47
C GLN A 160 19.85 5.90 6.90
N GLY A 161 19.84 6.94 7.74
CA GLY A 161 19.93 8.34 7.30
C GLY A 161 18.70 8.86 6.58
N ILE A 162 17.57 8.14 6.62
CA ILE A 162 16.32 8.52 5.95
C ILE A 162 15.63 9.66 6.70
N ILE A 163 15.72 9.64 8.03
CA ILE A 163 15.16 10.67 8.91
C ILE A 163 16.16 11.08 9.97
N VAL A 164 15.89 12.21 10.63
CA VAL A 164 16.54 12.61 11.88
C VAL A 164 15.47 12.82 12.92
N VAL A 165 15.62 12.18 14.09
CA VAL A 165 14.67 12.29 15.20
C VAL A 165 15.27 13.19 16.28
N HIS A 166 14.54 14.24 16.63
CA HIS A 166 14.93 15.11 17.73
C HIS A 166 13.70 15.56 18.53
N ALA A 167 13.91 16.39 19.54
CA ALA A 167 12.83 16.92 20.35
C ALA A 167 12.94 18.44 20.50
N ASP A 168 11.79 19.10 20.66
CA ASP A 168 11.76 20.50 21.05
C ASP A 168 12.12 20.69 22.54
N PHE A 169 12.13 21.94 23.02
CA PHE A 169 12.41 22.25 24.42
C PHE A 169 11.42 21.67 25.42
N SER A 170 10.23 21.26 24.97
CA SER A 170 9.20 20.60 25.79
C SER A 170 9.29 19.07 25.77
N GLY A 171 10.26 18.51 25.03
CA GLY A 171 10.43 17.07 24.86
C GLY A 171 9.48 16.45 23.83
N LYS A 172 8.74 17.25 23.05
CA LYS A 172 7.89 16.77 21.97
C LYS A 172 8.76 16.38 20.77
N ARG A 173 8.45 15.24 20.17
CA ARG A 173 9.21 14.67 19.06
C ARG A 173 9.02 15.48 17.78
N ILE A 174 10.13 15.71 17.08
CA ILE A 174 10.19 16.22 15.71
C ILE A 174 10.92 15.18 14.86
N VAL A 175 10.40 14.92 13.67
CA VAL A 175 11.07 14.10 12.65
C VAL A 175 11.36 14.99 11.46
N ALA A 176 12.65 15.13 11.13
CA ALA A 176 13.12 15.80 9.93
C ALA A 176 13.46 14.78 8.84
N ILE A 177 13.20 15.13 7.58
CA ILE A 177 13.56 14.33 6.40
C ILE A 177 14.56 15.16 5.58
N PRO A 178 15.88 14.90 5.74
CA PRO A 178 16.92 15.74 5.16
C PRO A 178 16.79 15.91 3.64
N ASP A 179 16.51 14.82 2.92
CA ASP A 179 16.39 14.82 1.46
C ASP A 179 15.15 15.58 0.94
N MET A 180 14.21 15.93 1.81
CA MET A 180 13.02 16.73 1.49
C MET A 180 13.09 18.16 2.01
N ASP A 181 14.12 18.51 2.79
CA ASP A 181 14.27 19.80 3.48
C ASP A 181 13.00 20.21 4.26
N CYS A 182 12.36 19.24 4.93
CA CYS A 182 11.15 19.47 5.71
C CYS A 182 11.15 18.65 7.01
N GLN A 183 10.28 19.05 7.95
CA GLN A 183 10.13 18.39 9.24
C GLN A 183 8.70 18.50 9.76
N THR A 184 8.31 17.56 10.61
CA THR A 184 7.02 17.62 11.33
C THR A 184 7.01 18.77 12.33
N ALA A 185 5.84 19.24 12.73
CA ALA A 185 5.72 20.02 13.96
C ALA A 185 5.98 19.14 15.21
N PRO A 186 6.29 19.71 16.37
CA PRO A 186 6.49 18.95 17.60
C PRO A 186 5.23 18.16 18.00
N GLY A 187 5.34 16.84 18.14
CA GLY A 187 4.25 15.93 18.51
C GLY A 187 4.52 15.15 19.80
N ASP A 188 3.47 14.84 20.54
CA ASP A 188 3.57 13.95 21.71
C ASP A 188 3.73 12.49 21.26
N ALA A 189 4.91 11.93 21.50
CA ALA A 189 5.22 10.54 21.17
C ALA A 189 4.32 9.53 21.89
N ASN A 190 3.77 9.88 23.07
CA ASN A 190 2.98 8.99 23.91
C ASN A 190 1.47 9.20 23.76
N ALA A 191 1.03 10.12 22.89
CA ALA A 191 -0.39 10.37 22.67
C ALA A 191 -1.10 9.08 22.21
N PRO A 192 -2.34 8.83 22.69
CA PRO A 192 -3.12 7.68 22.26
C PRO A 192 -3.41 7.76 20.76
N ASP A 193 -3.65 6.61 20.13
CA ASP A 193 -4.14 6.56 18.75
C ASP A 193 -5.63 6.89 18.73
N THR A 194 -5.96 8.14 18.42
CA THR A 194 -7.36 8.62 18.31
C THR A 194 -7.99 8.31 16.95
N GLY A 195 -7.32 7.52 16.09
CA GLY A 195 -7.72 7.34 14.69
C GLY A 195 -7.49 8.60 13.84
N ASP A 196 -7.92 8.57 12.58
CA ASP A 196 -7.91 9.75 11.69
C ASP A 196 -9.12 10.67 11.95
N GLN A 197 -9.61 10.73 13.19
CA GLN A 197 -10.55 11.78 13.55
C GLN A 197 -9.80 13.12 13.49
N PRO A 198 -10.30 14.11 12.74
CA PRO A 198 -9.71 15.43 12.76
C PRO A 198 -9.70 15.91 14.21
N LEU A 199 -8.54 16.37 14.68
CA LEU A 199 -8.40 17.08 15.94
C LEU A 199 -9.45 18.19 15.94
N ALA A 200 -10.51 18.02 16.74
CA ALA A 200 -11.46 19.09 16.98
C ALA A 200 -10.65 20.27 17.54
N ALA A 201 -10.57 21.34 16.76
CA ALA A 201 -10.04 22.60 17.23
C ALA A 201 -10.98 23.09 18.34
N GLU A 202 -10.45 23.17 19.56
CA GLU A 202 -11.07 23.88 20.69
C GLU A 202 -10.70 25.36 20.62
#